data_AF-A0A947VWT7-F1
#
_entry.id   AF-A0A947VWT7-F1
#
_cell.length_a   1.000
_cell.length_b   1.000
_cell.length_c   1.000
_cell.angle_alpha   90.00
_cell.angle_beta   90.00
_cell.angle_gamma   90.00
#
_symmetry.space_group_name_H-M   'P 1'
#
loop_
_entity.id
_entity.type
_entity.pdbx_description
1 polymer ?
#
loop_
_entity_poly.entity_id
_entity_poly.type
_entity_poly.pdbx_seq_one_letter_code
_entity_poly.pdbx_strand_id
1 'polypeptide(L)'
;MDKTTAELLARKIKISEHYIVREEYEMLILKEIYESEFGVSLMFKGGTALRLAYHSARFSEDLDFNLIGIIDKKKFVKFLKGVGKKYPEIVEVITSEKYHTIFGLIKIKIEYFDRVFSIKIEISKRVGKYQKNIDYHDRVITSEVAPLTVLARVASLELILREKADAMKNRKVARDIFDYWFINQLLKKEVRVDFSDYDKTKVISELHKLLARPYWRIIDSWLE
;
A
#
# COMPACT_ATOMS: atom_id res chain seq x y z
N MET A 1 -16.36 7.73 -3.49
CA MET A 1 -17.36 7.33 -2.49
C MET A 1 -18.05 8.56 -1.90
N ASP A 2 -19.38 8.54 -1.78
CA ASP A 2 -20.14 9.57 -1.08
C ASP A 2 -19.94 9.49 0.45
N LYS A 3 -20.24 10.60 1.15
CA LYS A 3 -20.02 10.72 2.60
C LYS A 3 -20.77 9.65 3.40
N THR A 4 -22.02 9.38 3.07
CA THR A 4 -22.85 8.43 3.82
C THR A 4 -22.27 7.02 3.74
N THR A 5 -21.87 6.58 2.54
CA THR A 5 -21.21 5.29 2.36
C THR A 5 -19.88 5.22 3.12
N ALA A 6 -19.06 6.27 3.08
CA ALA A 6 -17.80 6.33 3.80
C ALA A 6 -17.99 6.21 5.32
N GLU A 7 -18.95 6.94 5.88
CA GLU A 7 -19.29 6.88 7.31
C GLU A 7 -19.81 5.49 7.73
N LEU A 8 -20.66 4.86 6.91
CA LEU A 8 -21.20 3.54 7.19
C LEU A 8 -20.09 2.47 7.22
N LEU A 9 -19.19 2.48 6.23
CA LEU A 9 -18.05 1.57 6.17
C LEU A 9 -17.05 1.82 7.31
N ALA A 10 -16.74 3.10 7.59
CA ALA A 10 -15.86 3.49 8.69
C ALA A 10 -16.37 2.99 10.04
N ARG A 11 -17.67 3.13 10.31
CA ARG A 11 -18.31 2.61 11.54
C ARG A 11 -18.29 1.09 11.59
N LYS A 12 -18.58 0.41 10.47
CA LYS A 12 -18.57 -1.06 10.38
C LYS A 12 -17.18 -1.62 10.66
N ILE A 13 -16.16 -1.07 10.02
CA ILE A 13 -14.77 -1.52 10.12
C ILE A 13 -14.10 -1.00 11.40
N LYS A 14 -14.61 0.09 11.98
CA LYS A 14 -14.06 0.79 13.15
C LYS A 14 -12.68 1.39 12.87
N ILE A 15 -12.58 2.09 11.75
CA ILE A 15 -11.41 2.88 11.34
C ILE A 15 -11.87 4.26 10.84
N SER A 16 -10.96 5.24 10.80
CA SER A 16 -11.25 6.56 10.24
C SER A 16 -11.73 6.46 8.78
N GLU A 17 -12.75 7.25 8.44
CA GLU A 17 -13.24 7.43 7.06
C GLU A 17 -12.13 7.78 6.06
N HIS A 18 -11.06 8.44 6.55
CA HIS A 18 -9.88 8.75 5.76
C HIS A 18 -9.29 7.51 5.07
N TYR A 19 -9.21 6.39 5.79
CA TYR A 19 -8.62 5.15 5.27
C TYR A 19 -9.56 4.39 4.34
N ILE A 20 -10.87 4.51 4.57
CA ILE A 20 -11.89 3.93 3.69
C ILE A 20 -11.81 4.60 2.31
N VAL A 21 -11.86 5.93 2.29
CA VAL A 21 -11.81 6.69 1.03
C VAL A 21 -10.43 6.58 0.38
N ARG A 22 -9.35 6.58 1.17
CA ARG A 22 -8.00 6.36 0.65
C ARG A 22 -7.88 5.02 -0.07
N GLU A 23 -8.32 3.91 0.54
CA GLU A 23 -8.24 2.57 -0.07
C GLU A 23 -9.07 2.48 -1.37
N GLU A 24 -10.20 3.20 -1.46
CA GLU A 24 -10.95 3.34 -2.72
C GLU A 24 -10.08 3.94 -3.83
N TYR A 25 -9.38 5.04 -3.56
CA TYR A 25 -8.49 5.66 -4.55
C TYR A 25 -7.24 4.82 -4.82
N GLU A 26 -6.71 4.10 -3.83
CA GLU A 26 -5.63 3.13 -4.03
C GLU A 26 -6.05 2.04 -5.02
N MET A 27 -7.24 1.47 -4.85
CA MET A 27 -7.83 0.49 -5.77
C MET A 27 -8.06 1.07 -7.17
N LEU A 28 -8.57 2.30 -7.27
CA LEU A 28 -8.79 3.00 -8.53
C LEU A 28 -7.48 3.24 -9.28
N ILE A 29 -6.46 3.77 -8.61
CA ILE A 29 -5.15 4.03 -9.22
C ILE A 29 -4.47 2.71 -9.61
N LEU A 30 -4.56 1.68 -8.77
CA LEU A 30 -4.02 0.36 -9.05
C LEU A 30 -4.69 -0.26 -10.29
N LYS A 31 -6.01 -0.10 -10.43
CA LYS A 31 -6.77 -0.52 -11.62
C LYS A 31 -6.28 0.19 -12.88
N GLU A 32 -6.19 1.52 -12.87
CA GLU A 32 -5.69 2.30 -14.01
C GLU A 32 -4.29 1.84 -14.44
N ILE A 33 -3.40 1.58 -13.47
CA ILE A 33 -2.03 1.13 -13.76
C ILE A 33 -2.06 -0.26 -14.42
N TYR A 34 -2.79 -1.23 -13.87
CA TYR A 34 -2.78 -2.61 -14.37
C TYR A 34 -3.55 -2.80 -15.68
N GLU A 35 -4.52 -1.94 -15.98
CA GLU A 35 -5.23 -1.93 -17.27
C GLU A 35 -4.49 -1.15 -18.37
N SER A 36 -3.43 -0.44 -18.02
CA SER A 36 -2.56 0.27 -18.98
C SER A 36 -1.46 -0.63 -19.57
N GLU A 37 -0.74 -0.11 -20.56
CA GLU A 37 0.46 -0.77 -21.12
C GLU A 37 1.57 -1.01 -20.07
N PHE A 38 1.54 -0.33 -18.92
CA PHE A 38 2.56 -0.45 -17.88
C PHE A 38 2.33 -1.61 -16.93
N GLY A 39 1.09 -2.08 -16.78
CA GLY A 39 0.73 -3.17 -15.87
C GLY A 39 1.56 -4.43 -16.13
N VAL A 40 1.92 -4.67 -17.39
CA VAL A 40 2.73 -5.84 -17.77
C VAL A 40 4.19 -5.76 -17.32
N SER A 41 4.69 -4.59 -16.94
CA SER A 41 6.08 -4.38 -16.51
C SER A 41 6.22 -4.14 -15.00
N LEU A 42 5.11 -4.22 -14.25
CA LEU A 42 5.07 -3.87 -12.82
C LEU A 42 4.65 -5.05 -11.95
N MET A 43 5.34 -5.19 -10.83
CA MET A 43 5.03 -6.13 -9.76
C MET A 43 4.68 -5.35 -8.49
N PHE A 44 3.43 -5.41 -8.08
CA PHE A 44 2.89 -4.77 -6.88
C PHE A 44 3.43 -5.43 -5.61
N LYS A 45 3.80 -4.62 -4.62
CA LYS A 45 4.46 -5.09 -3.40
C LYS A 45 4.17 -4.15 -2.21
N GLY A 46 4.89 -4.38 -1.11
CA GLY A 46 4.84 -3.49 0.06
C GLY A 46 3.59 -3.68 0.92
N GLY A 47 3.33 -2.70 1.78
CA GLY A 47 2.25 -2.78 2.78
C GLY A 47 0.86 -2.86 2.16
N THR A 48 0.64 -2.18 1.04
CA THR A 48 -0.67 -2.15 0.36
C THR A 48 -0.94 -3.45 -0.39
N ALA A 49 0.11 -4.11 -0.91
CA ALA A 49 -0.03 -5.48 -1.41
C ALA A 49 -0.39 -6.45 -0.28
N LEU A 50 0.20 -6.31 0.91
CA LEU A 50 -0.18 -7.11 2.08
C LEU A 50 -1.65 -6.88 2.45
N ARG A 51 -2.11 -5.63 2.47
CA ARG A 51 -3.51 -5.26 2.74
C ARG A 51 -4.47 -5.86 1.71
N LEU A 52 -4.24 -5.60 0.43
CA LEU A 52 -5.23 -5.86 -0.63
C LEU A 52 -5.14 -7.27 -1.22
N ALA A 53 -3.94 -7.86 -1.32
CA ALA A 53 -3.74 -9.16 -1.97
C ALA A 53 -3.49 -10.32 -0.98
N TYR A 54 -3.08 -10.00 0.25
CA TYR A 54 -2.84 -10.96 1.33
C TYR A 54 -3.70 -10.73 2.57
N HIS A 55 -4.68 -9.81 2.49
CA HIS A 55 -5.70 -9.56 3.51
C HIS A 55 -5.13 -9.19 4.90
N SER A 56 -4.06 -8.41 4.94
CA SER A 56 -3.58 -7.80 6.18
C SER A 56 -4.65 -6.90 6.81
N ALA A 57 -4.76 -6.95 8.14
CA ALA A 57 -5.68 -6.12 8.90
C ALA A 57 -5.29 -4.64 8.92
N ARG A 58 -4.02 -4.32 8.63
CA ARG A 58 -3.49 -2.96 8.68
C ARG A 58 -3.69 -2.26 7.33
N PHE A 59 -4.36 -1.12 7.34
CA PHE A 59 -4.44 -0.22 6.19
C PHE A 59 -3.06 0.35 5.84
N SER A 60 -2.89 0.76 4.60
CA SER A 60 -1.64 1.29 4.06
C SER A 60 -1.90 2.62 3.33
N GLU A 61 -0.84 3.27 2.86
CA GLU A 61 -0.95 4.64 2.31
C GLU A 61 -0.21 4.85 0.97
N ASP A 62 0.58 3.86 0.53
CA ASP A 62 1.52 3.95 -0.59
C ASP A 62 1.31 2.82 -1.60
N LEU A 63 1.44 3.06 -2.90
CA LEU A 63 1.48 2.03 -3.94
C LEU A 63 2.92 1.77 -4.38
N ASP A 64 3.50 0.67 -3.91
CA ASP A 64 4.88 0.28 -4.19
C ASP A 64 4.95 -0.80 -5.26
N PHE A 65 5.91 -0.66 -6.19
CA PHE A 65 6.16 -1.62 -7.25
C PHE A 65 7.65 -1.91 -7.42
N ASN A 66 7.99 -3.13 -7.85
CA ASN A 66 9.25 -3.38 -8.54
C ASN A 66 9.01 -3.39 -10.06
N LEU A 67 9.97 -2.84 -10.78
CA LEU A 67 10.03 -2.97 -12.23
C LEU A 67 10.51 -4.37 -12.61
N ILE A 68 9.71 -5.10 -13.38
CA ILE A 68 10.04 -6.46 -13.89
C ILE A 68 10.15 -6.52 -15.41
N GLY A 69 9.90 -5.40 -16.08
CA GLY A 69 10.02 -5.23 -17.52
C GLY A 69 10.60 -3.86 -17.86
N ILE A 70 10.31 -3.35 -19.07
CA ILE A 70 10.75 -2.02 -19.49
C ILE A 70 9.55 -1.07 -19.44
N ILE A 71 9.80 0.15 -18.96
CA ILE A 71 8.82 1.24 -18.96
C ILE A 71 9.47 2.48 -19.57
N ASP A 72 8.82 3.07 -20.58
CA ASP A 72 9.15 4.43 -21.00
C ASP A 72 8.61 5.41 -19.95
N LYS A 73 9.55 6.02 -19.23
CA LYS A 73 9.24 7.00 -18.18
C LYS A 73 8.40 8.17 -18.68
N LYS A 74 8.70 8.73 -19.86
CA LYS A 74 7.95 9.89 -20.38
C LYS A 74 6.50 9.50 -20.65
N LYS A 75 6.28 8.30 -21.18
CA LYS A 75 4.93 7.75 -21.34
C LYS A 75 4.26 7.51 -19.99
N PHE A 76 4.94 6.92 -19.01
CA PHE A 76 4.38 6.68 -17.67
C PHE A 76 3.98 7.99 -16.97
N VAL A 77 4.81 9.02 -17.04
CA VAL A 77 4.49 10.36 -16.50
C VAL A 77 3.27 10.97 -17.20
N LYS A 78 3.21 10.86 -18.54
CA LYS A 78 2.05 11.32 -19.31
C LYS A 78 0.78 10.57 -18.92
N PHE A 79 0.89 9.26 -18.70
CA PHE A 79 -0.19 8.41 -18.23
C PHE A 79 -0.70 8.84 -16.85
N LEU A 80 0.17 9.01 -15.85
CA LEU A 80 -0.25 9.47 -14.52
C LEU A 80 -0.93 10.84 -14.57
N LYS A 81 -0.43 11.77 -15.39
CA LYS A 81 -1.10 13.06 -15.63
C LYS A 81 -2.45 12.88 -16.33
N GLY A 82 -2.60 11.88 -17.19
CA GLY A 82 -3.87 11.50 -17.80
C GLY A 82 -4.88 10.99 -16.78
N VAL A 83 -4.46 10.11 -15.87
CA VAL A 83 -5.26 9.65 -14.74
C VAL A 83 -5.74 10.84 -13.90
N GLY A 84 -4.86 11.78 -13.58
CA GLY A 84 -5.24 12.98 -12.82
C GLY A 84 -6.25 13.89 -13.52
N LYS A 85 -6.33 13.87 -14.86
CA LYS A 85 -7.35 14.62 -15.61
C LYS A 85 -8.68 13.88 -15.74
N LYS A 86 -8.67 12.55 -15.58
CA LYS A 86 -9.85 11.69 -15.71
C LYS A 86 -10.77 11.78 -14.51
N TYR A 87 -10.23 12.08 -13.33
CA TYR A 87 -10.95 12.09 -12.07
C TYR A 87 -10.92 13.48 -11.43
N PRO A 88 -12.08 14.15 -11.25
CA PRO A 88 -12.12 15.55 -10.80
C PRO A 88 -11.59 15.75 -9.37
N GLU A 89 -11.64 14.72 -8.53
CA GLU A 89 -11.12 14.75 -7.16
C GLU A 89 -9.59 14.71 -7.12
N ILE A 90 -8.93 14.25 -8.20
CA ILE A 90 -7.47 14.33 -8.32
C ILE A 90 -7.11 15.76 -8.73
N VAL A 91 -6.70 16.55 -7.75
CA VAL A 91 -6.40 17.97 -7.93
C VAL A 91 -4.98 18.23 -8.40
N GLU A 92 -4.05 17.30 -8.17
CA GLU A 92 -2.66 17.47 -8.58
C GLU A 92 -1.96 16.12 -8.78
N VAL A 93 -1.09 16.04 -9.78
CA VAL A 93 -0.17 14.91 -10.00
C VAL A 93 1.26 15.45 -10.09
N ILE A 94 2.05 15.19 -9.06
CA ILE A 94 3.47 15.54 -9.01
C ILE A 94 4.28 14.31 -9.37
N THR A 95 5.19 14.42 -10.34
CA THR A 95 6.08 13.33 -10.72
C THR A 95 7.53 13.77 -10.57
N SER A 96 8.37 12.92 -9.99
CA SER A 96 9.81 13.15 -9.94
C SER A 96 10.55 11.87 -10.29
N GLU A 97 11.84 12.01 -10.59
CA GLU A 97 12.72 10.86 -10.77
C GLU A 97 13.91 10.97 -9.84
N LYS A 98 14.26 9.83 -9.25
CA LYS A 98 15.56 9.59 -8.65
C LYS A 98 16.27 8.47 -9.42
N TYR A 99 17.58 8.36 -9.24
CA TYR A 99 18.42 7.42 -9.97
C TYR A 99 17.85 5.97 -9.97
N HIS A 100 17.28 5.53 -8.84
CA HIS A 100 16.71 4.17 -8.68
C HIS A 100 15.18 4.10 -8.57
N THR A 101 14.45 5.21 -8.70
CA THR A 101 12.99 5.23 -8.43
C THR A 101 12.25 6.16 -9.38
N ILE A 102 11.16 5.67 -9.98
CA ILE A 102 10.14 6.52 -10.60
C ILE A 102 9.11 6.84 -9.52
N PHE A 103 8.83 8.12 -9.32
CA PHE A 103 7.95 8.60 -8.27
C PHE A 103 6.77 9.38 -8.84
N GLY A 104 5.57 9.08 -8.33
CA GLY A 104 4.36 9.86 -8.51
C GLY A 104 3.72 10.18 -7.16
N LEU A 105 3.14 11.36 -7.02
CA LEU A 105 2.31 11.76 -5.89
C LEU A 105 1.01 12.30 -6.44
N ILE A 106 -0.07 11.57 -6.17
CA ILE A 106 -1.42 11.91 -6.59
C ILE A 106 -2.11 12.56 -5.39
N LYS A 107 -2.46 13.84 -5.51
CA LYS A 107 -3.19 14.59 -4.47
C LYS A 107 -4.68 14.55 -4.76
N ILE A 108 -5.45 14.18 -3.75
CA ILE A 108 -6.89 13.94 -3.85
C ILE A 108 -7.61 14.87 -2.87
N LYS A 109 -8.59 15.61 -3.38
CA LYS A 109 -9.49 16.47 -2.59
C LYS A 109 -10.89 15.89 -2.64
N ILE A 110 -11.41 15.56 -1.47
CA ILE A 110 -12.78 15.11 -1.29
C ILE A 110 -13.55 16.24 -0.64
N GLU A 111 -14.74 16.55 -1.16
CA GLU A 111 -15.53 17.71 -0.74
C GLU A 111 -15.80 17.72 0.78
N TYR A 112 -16.07 16.56 1.35
CA TYR A 112 -16.36 16.40 2.77
C TYR A 112 -15.12 16.16 3.66
N PHE A 113 -13.91 16.27 3.11
CA PHE A 113 -12.66 16.22 3.89
C PHE A 113 -12.03 17.61 4.02
N ASP A 114 -11.62 17.96 5.25
CA ASP A 114 -10.96 19.25 5.52
C ASP A 114 -9.57 19.37 4.88
N ARG A 115 -8.95 18.25 4.55
CA ARG A 115 -7.56 18.20 4.06
C ARG A 115 -7.44 17.34 2.81
N VAL A 116 -6.62 17.82 1.89
CA VAL A 116 -6.12 17.03 0.76
C VAL A 116 -5.23 15.92 1.30
N PHE A 117 -5.43 14.71 0.79
CA PHE A 117 -4.53 13.60 1.05
C PHE A 117 -3.78 13.20 -0.21
N SER A 118 -2.70 12.45 -0.05
CA SER A 118 -1.86 12.04 -1.16
C SER A 118 -1.66 10.54 -1.16
N ILE A 119 -1.71 9.94 -2.34
CA ILE A 119 -1.27 8.56 -2.59
C ILE A 119 0.06 8.63 -3.33
N LYS A 120 1.07 8.01 -2.75
CA LYS A 120 2.41 7.94 -3.31
C LYS A 120 2.51 6.69 -4.18
N ILE A 121 3.08 6.82 -5.36
CA ILE A 121 3.42 5.72 -6.27
C ILE A 121 4.94 5.65 -6.38
N GLU A 122 5.53 4.55 -5.96
CA GLU A 122 6.98 4.31 -6.07
C GLU A 122 7.26 3.06 -6.90
N ILE A 123 7.98 3.22 -8.00
CA ILE A 123 8.47 2.10 -8.81
C ILE A 123 9.99 2.00 -8.63
N SER A 124 10.43 0.95 -7.94
CA SER A 124 11.84 0.60 -7.82
C SER A 124 12.38 0.10 -9.16
N LYS A 125 13.40 0.79 -9.68
CA LYS A 125 14.15 0.42 -10.89
C LYS A 125 15.28 -0.58 -10.62
N ARG A 126 15.45 -1.04 -9.37
CA ARG A 126 16.48 -2.03 -9.03
C ARG A 126 16.17 -3.31 -9.81
N VAL A 127 17.07 -3.65 -10.74
CA VAL A 127 16.90 -4.81 -11.62
C VAL A 127 17.13 -6.07 -10.80
N GLY A 128 16.04 -6.76 -10.47
CA GLY A 128 16.07 -8.13 -9.99
C GLY A 128 15.72 -9.08 -11.13
N LYS A 129 16.35 -10.25 -11.19
CA LYS A 129 15.86 -11.37 -12.00
C LYS A 129 14.68 -12.02 -11.26
N TYR A 130 13.51 -11.41 -11.36
CA TYR A 130 12.29 -11.90 -10.71
C TYR A 130 11.66 -13.02 -11.54
N GLN A 131 11.35 -14.14 -10.91
CA GLN A 131 10.73 -15.31 -11.54
C GLN A 131 9.25 -15.41 -11.19
N LYS A 132 8.41 -15.55 -12.22
CA LYS A 132 6.97 -15.83 -12.03
C LYS A 132 6.82 -17.17 -11.29
N ASN A 133 5.84 -17.24 -10.40
CA ASN A 133 5.55 -18.37 -9.51
C ASN A 133 6.57 -18.62 -8.38
N ILE A 134 7.59 -17.76 -8.24
CA ILE A 134 8.56 -17.80 -7.12
C ILE A 134 8.58 -16.44 -6.43
N ASP A 135 8.95 -15.41 -7.18
CA ASP A 135 9.06 -14.03 -6.68
C ASP A 135 7.72 -13.29 -6.75
N TYR A 136 6.81 -13.70 -7.64
CA TYR A 136 5.49 -13.09 -7.79
C TYR A 136 4.48 -14.03 -8.44
N HIS A 137 3.20 -13.73 -8.21
CA HIS A 137 2.06 -14.45 -8.76
C HIS A 137 1.04 -13.48 -9.34
N ASP A 138 0.28 -13.93 -10.33
CA ASP A 138 -0.91 -13.20 -10.76
C ASP A 138 -2.01 -13.41 -9.70
N ARG A 139 -2.60 -12.33 -9.19
CA ARG A 139 -3.65 -12.36 -8.17
C ARG A 139 -4.81 -11.45 -8.57
N VAL A 140 -6.01 -11.89 -8.24
CA VAL A 140 -7.20 -11.04 -8.24
C VAL A 140 -7.21 -10.28 -6.91
N ILE A 141 -7.16 -8.95 -7.00
CA ILE A 141 -7.21 -8.04 -5.86
C ILE A 141 -8.61 -7.49 -5.74
N THR A 142 -9.15 -7.56 -4.53
CA THR A 142 -10.45 -7.00 -4.14
C THR A 142 -10.30 -6.20 -2.86
N SER A 143 -11.20 -5.25 -2.62
CA SER A 143 -11.25 -4.49 -1.39
C SER A 143 -12.63 -4.65 -0.73
N GLU A 144 -12.66 -4.66 0.61
CA GLU A 144 -13.92 -4.65 1.36
C GLU A 144 -14.62 -3.28 1.35
N VAL A 145 -13.92 -2.23 0.91
CA VAL A 145 -14.43 -0.86 0.87
C VAL A 145 -14.65 -0.32 -0.54
N ALA A 146 -14.03 -0.91 -1.55
CA ALA A 146 -14.13 -0.46 -2.93
C ALA A 146 -14.73 -1.56 -3.84
N PRO A 147 -15.77 -1.26 -4.64
CA PRO A 147 -16.38 -2.22 -5.56
C PRO A 147 -15.54 -2.38 -6.84
N LEU A 148 -14.22 -2.55 -6.69
CA LEU A 148 -13.26 -2.70 -7.78
C LEU A 148 -12.55 -4.04 -7.68
N THR A 149 -12.26 -4.61 -8.84
CA THR A 149 -11.44 -5.82 -8.97
C THR A 149 -10.29 -5.54 -9.91
N VAL A 150 -9.08 -5.96 -9.52
CA VAL A 150 -7.85 -5.73 -10.30
C VAL A 150 -7.10 -7.06 -10.44
N LEU A 151 -6.77 -7.44 -11.66
CA LEU A 151 -5.83 -8.55 -11.92
C LEU A 151 -4.41 -7.97 -11.95
N ALA A 152 -3.58 -8.35 -10.98
CA ALA A 152 -2.26 -7.76 -10.77
C ALA A 152 -1.18 -8.82 -10.57
N ARG A 153 0.06 -8.50 -10.94
CA ARG A 153 1.23 -9.26 -10.51
C ARG A 153 1.64 -8.80 -9.12
N VAL A 154 1.60 -9.70 -8.15
CA VAL A 154 1.87 -9.39 -6.75
C VAL A 154 3.08 -10.17 -6.29
N ALA A 155 4.03 -9.48 -5.67
CA ALA A 155 5.21 -10.07 -5.03
C ALA A 155 4.80 -11.17 -4.04
N SER A 156 5.56 -12.28 -4.00
CA SER A 156 5.35 -13.36 -3.03
C SER A 156 5.60 -12.89 -1.60
N LEU A 157 5.03 -13.61 -0.63
CA LEU A 157 5.22 -13.29 0.79
C LEU A 157 6.70 -13.35 1.16
N GLU A 158 7.45 -14.32 0.64
CA GLU A 158 8.87 -14.50 0.82
C GLU A 158 9.67 -13.30 0.30
N LEU A 159 9.30 -12.78 -0.87
CA LEU A 159 9.94 -11.61 -1.44
C LEU A 159 9.67 -10.36 -0.61
N ILE A 160 8.40 -10.11 -0.24
CA ILE A 160 8.03 -8.97 0.60
C ILE A 160 8.72 -9.07 1.96
N LEU A 161 8.79 -10.26 2.56
CA LEU A 161 9.47 -10.50 3.83
C LEU A 161 10.96 -10.16 3.75
N ARG A 162 11.65 -10.59 2.68
CA ARG A 162 13.06 -10.26 2.45
C ARG A 162 13.27 -8.75 2.32
N GLU A 163 12.43 -8.07 1.55
CA GLU A 163 12.52 -6.62 1.39
C GLU A 163 12.23 -5.86 2.71
N LYS A 164 11.28 -6.34 3.51
CA LYS A 164 10.99 -5.80 4.85
C LYS A 164 12.19 -5.97 5.79
N ALA A 165 12.75 -7.18 5.85
CA ALA A 165 13.93 -7.45 6.68
C ALA A 165 15.12 -6.56 6.29
N ASP A 166 15.32 -6.29 5.00
CA ASP A 166 16.37 -5.38 4.54
C ASP A 166 16.09 -3.91 4.91
N ALA A 167 14.84 -3.46 4.76
CA ALA A 167 14.44 -2.11 5.15
C ALA A 167 14.63 -1.89 6.66
N MET A 168 14.25 -2.86 7.50
CA MET A 168 14.34 -2.79 8.95
C MET A 168 15.79 -2.65 9.48
N LYS A 169 16.80 -3.03 8.69
CA LYS A 169 18.21 -2.78 9.05
C LYS A 169 18.57 -1.29 9.01
N ASN A 170 17.85 -0.51 8.21
CA ASN A 170 18.17 0.88 7.90
C ASN A 170 17.13 1.89 8.42
N ARG A 171 15.94 1.43 8.84
CA ARG A 171 14.90 2.28 9.40
C ARG A 171 14.16 1.60 10.54
N LYS A 172 13.71 2.40 11.49
CA LYS A 172 12.86 1.98 12.61
C LYS A 172 11.44 2.53 12.41
N VAL A 173 10.56 1.70 11.83
CA VAL A 173 9.16 2.07 11.56
C VAL A 173 8.24 0.97 12.08
N ALA A 174 7.22 1.31 12.88
CA ALA A 174 6.44 0.30 13.60
C ALA A 174 5.65 -0.62 12.67
N ARG A 175 5.14 -0.07 11.56
CA ARG A 175 4.43 -0.87 10.55
C ARG A 175 5.29 -1.96 9.90
N ASP A 176 6.62 -1.82 9.88
CA ASP A 176 7.49 -2.86 9.34
C ASP A 176 7.57 -4.08 10.27
N ILE A 177 7.60 -3.87 11.58
CA ILE A 177 7.53 -4.94 12.59
C ILE A 177 6.20 -5.68 12.48
N PHE A 178 5.09 -4.94 12.39
CA PHE A 178 3.76 -5.52 12.19
C PHE A 178 3.70 -6.37 10.92
N ASP A 179 4.15 -5.82 9.78
CA ASP A 179 4.14 -6.55 8.50
C ASP A 179 5.04 -7.78 8.53
N TYR A 180 6.22 -7.68 9.16
CA TYR A 180 7.14 -8.80 9.34
C TYR A 180 6.50 -9.93 10.14
N TRP A 181 5.86 -9.60 11.27
CA TRP A 181 5.11 -10.57 12.06
C TRP A 181 3.98 -11.20 11.24
N PHE A 182 3.15 -10.37 10.59
CA PHE A 182 2.01 -10.83 9.80
C PHE A 182 2.41 -11.80 8.69
N ILE A 183 3.45 -11.49 7.92
CA ILE A 183 3.93 -12.37 6.87
C ILE A 183 4.41 -13.71 7.45
N ASN A 184 5.14 -13.69 8.56
CA ASN A 184 5.59 -14.93 9.20
C ASN A 184 4.42 -15.78 9.70
N GLN A 185 3.33 -15.18 10.20
CA GLN A 185 2.11 -15.92 10.53
C GLN A 185 1.53 -16.65 9.31
N LEU A 186 1.43 -15.97 8.16
CA LEU A 186 0.95 -16.59 6.91
C LEU A 186 1.89 -17.70 6.42
N LEU A 187 3.19 -17.55 6.66
CA LEU A 187 4.22 -18.56 6.36
C LEU A 187 4.33 -19.65 7.44
N LYS A 188 3.47 -19.64 8.46
CA LYS A 188 3.46 -20.60 9.59
C LYS A 188 4.80 -20.65 10.33
N LYS A 189 5.44 -19.49 10.51
CA LYS A 189 6.68 -19.31 11.26
C LYS A 189 6.41 -18.51 12.52
N GLU A 190 6.88 -19.03 13.65
CA GLU A 190 6.86 -18.29 14.90
C GLU A 190 7.96 -17.24 14.92
N VAL A 191 7.57 -15.99 15.20
CA VAL A 191 8.50 -14.87 15.36
C VAL A 191 8.06 -14.03 16.54
N ARG A 192 9.03 -13.55 17.31
CA ARG A 192 8.79 -12.61 18.40
C ARG A 192 8.65 -11.20 17.82
N VAL A 193 7.61 -10.50 18.25
CA VAL A 193 7.48 -9.05 18.03
C VAL A 193 8.40 -8.35 19.02
N ASP A 194 9.25 -7.45 18.52
CA ASP A 194 10.21 -6.71 19.34
C ASP A 194 10.17 -5.22 19.01
N PHE A 195 9.72 -4.42 19.98
CA PHE A 195 9.69 -2.96 19.95
C PHE A 195 10.61 -2.34 21.00
N SER A 196 11.55 -3.11 21.59
CA SER A 196 12.47 -2.63 22.65
C SER A 196 13.22 -1.36 22.26
N ASP A 197 13.55 -1.27 20.97
CA ASP A 197 14.30 -0.20 20.34
C ASP A 197 13.45 0.96 19.79
N TYR A 198 12.15 0.98 20.10
CA TYR A 198 11.15 1.91 19.59
C TYR A 198 10.53 2.76 20.69
N ASP A 199 10.12 3.98 20.34
CA ASP A 199 9.28 4.81 21.20
C ASP A 199 7.86 4.24 21.26
N LYS A 200 7.44 3.76 22.44
CA LYS A 200 6.13 3.11 22.64
C LYS A 200 4.97 3.99 22.19
N THR A 201 4.98 5.28 22.51
CA THR A 201 3.92 6.22 22.16
C THR A 201 3.81 6.39 20.64
N LYS A 202 4.94 6.44 19.93
CA LYS A 202 4.96 6.50 18.47
C LYS A 202 4.47 5.19 17.84
N VAL A 203 4.83 4.03 18.40
CA VAL A 203 4.32 2.73 17.92
C VAL A 203 2.81 2.67 18.04
N ILE A 204 2.27 2.99 19.22
CA ILE A 204 0.81 3.03 19.46
C ILE A 204 0.14 3.99 18.50
N SER A 205 0.64 5.22 18.40
CA SER A 205 0.08 6.25 17.51
C SER A 205 0.05 5.79 16.04
N GLU A 206 1.16 5.23 15.54
CA GLU A 206 1.25 4.75 14.16
C GLU A 206 0.32 3.55 13.90
N LEU A 207 0.34 2.53 14.77
CA LEU A 207 -0.41 1.31 14.55
C LEU A 207 -1.91 1.49 14.81
N HIS A 208 -2.32 2.26 15.82
CA HIS A 208 -3.73 2.55 16.09
C HIS A 208 -4.38 3.38 14.98
N LYS A 209 -3.59 4.23 14.32
CA LYS A 209 -4.04 4.97 13.12
C LYS A 209 -4.36 4.01 11.96
N LEU A 210 -3.55 2.96 11.78
CA LEU A 210 -3.60 2.08 10.61
C LEU A 210 -4.40 0.79 10.84
N LEU A 211 -4.74 0.45 12.08
CA LEU A 211 -5.51 -0.73 12.44
C LEU A 211 -6.88 -0.34 12.98
N ALA A 212 -7.89 -1.14 12.62
CA ALA A 212 -9.21 -1.02 13.22
C ALA A 212 -9.15 -1.20 14.75
N ARG A 213 -10.03 -0.49 15.46
CA ARG A 213 -10.07 -0.46 16.94
C ARG A 213 -10.03 -1.83 17.64
N PRO A 214 -10.65 -2.92 17.12
CA PRO A 214 -10.58 -4.24 17.76
C PRO A 214 -9.15 -4.81 17.89
N TYR A 215 -8.21 -4.39 17.04
CA TYR A 215 -6.83 -4.87 17.07
C TYR A 215 -5.95 -4.14 18.09
N TRP A 216 -6.39 -2.99 18.60
CA TRP A 216 -5.57 -2.12 19.47
C TRP A 216 -5.10 -2.83 20.73
N ARG A 217 -5.98 -3.62 21.38
CA ARG A 217 -5.62 -4.36 22.60
C ARG A 217 -4.46 -5.35 22.37
N ILE A 218 -4.38 -5.95 21.19
CA ILE A 218 -3.26 -6.85 20.85
C ILE A 218 -1.98 -6.03 20.67
N ILE A 219 -2.06 -4.88 20.01
CA ILE A 219 -0.91 -3.97 19.84
C ILE A 219 -0.41 -3.46 21.19
N ASP A 220 -1.31 -3.03 22.07
CA ASP A 220 -0.97 -2.57 23.42
C ASP A 220 -0.23 -3.67 24.20
N SER A 221 -0.69 -4.92 24.12
CA SER A 221 -0.05 -6.06 24.79
C SER A 221 1.35 -6.40 24.26
N TRP A 222 1.74 -5.93 23.07
CA TRP A 222 3.10 -6.10 22.56
C TRP A 222 4.09 -5.10 23.15
N LEU A 223 3.59 -4.08 23.85
CA LEU A 223 4.37 -2.97 24.40
C LEU A 223 4.37 -2.92 25.93
N GLU A 224 3.60 -3.79 26.58
CA GLU A 224 3.64 -4.04 28.03
C GLU A 224 4.98 -4.69 28.43
#